data_AF-A0A9P9XW56-F1
#
_entry.id   AF-A0A9P9XW56-F1
#
_cell.length_a   1.000
_cell.length_b   1.000
_cell.length_c   1.000
_cell.angle_alpha   90.00
_cell.angle_beta   90.00
_cell.angle_gamma   90.00
#
_symmetry.space_group_name_H-M   'P 1'
#
loop_
_entity.id
_entity.type
_entity.pdbx_description
1 polymer ?
#
loop_
_entity_poly.entity_id
_entity_poly.type
_entity_poly.pdbx_seq_one_letter_code
_entity_poly.pdbx_strand_id
1 'polypeptide(L)'
;MVWLDDENERPDKSYFFLFWLTTTNGRKFHVTLAPNFRLGETTGIFRVEDLEDCSWTGATVFGPGSGNTKYLDFRSEIQNLTSPRGGDNYTNLHITTDYAGVVLDVHMNPTGKNLYIGGNGGVALGPRGSNDYSVLIPGWSWYWGNPTLHLEGTITFEGEKLEIDCAESRGYFERQTGNFGISGGHWGFWLYLSNGLFVHGWVVTPTIENPAGKEAWATVWHPNGMTEVLEVDNTTSAWNIWKSEATGNNYFQDFRLDLSQRQASINLHQLIRKSEITPLPDTRGYNITEAYGQGDGIWEGQNVTWWGHIEQLSYW
;
A
#
# COMPACT_ATOMS: atom_id res chain seq x y z
N MET A 1 -16.31 -0.33 -13.16
CA MET A 1 -16.00 -0.43 -14.60
C MET A 1 -14.50 -0.35 -14.85
N VAL A 2 -13.90 -1.43 -15.33
CA VAL A 2 -12.45 -1.59 -15.57
C VAL A 2 -12.25 -1.74 -17.07
N TRP A 3 -11.58 -0.83 -17.76
CA TRP A 3 -11.42 -0.94 -19.22
C TRP A 3 -9.93 -0.91 -19.55
N LEU A 4 -9.46 -1.97 -20.21
CA LEU A 4 -8.27 -1.95 -21.07
C LEU A 4 -8.75 -1.43 -22.42
N ASP A 5 -8.43 -0.18 -22.72
CA ASP A 5 -8.70 0.43 -24.01
C ASP A 5 -7.51 1.34 -24.32
N ASP A 6 -6.77 0.97 -25.36
CA ASP A 6 -5.51 1.54 -25.80
C ASP A 6 -5.67 2.99 -26.30
N GLU A 7 -6.92 3.41 -26.58
CA GLU A 7 -7.25 4.76 -27.05
C GLU A 7 -7.59 5.75 -25.91
N ASN A 8 -7.57 5.30 -24.65
CA ASN A 8 -7.99 6.13 -23.52
C ASN A 8 -6.80 6.63 -22.70
N GLU A 9 -6.52 7.94 -22.78
CA GLU A 9 -5.72 8.76 -21.86
C GLU A 9 -6.35 8.84 -20.44
N ARG A 10 -6.89 7.73 -19.93
CA ARG A 10 -7.71 7.70 -18.71
C ARG A 10 -6.87 7.48 -17.45
N PRO A 11 -7.35 7.99 -16.31
CA PRO A 11 -6.63 7.94 -15.03
C PRO A 11 -6.31 6.50 -14.60
N ASP A 12 -5.19 6.36 -13.89
CA ASP A 12 -4.73 5.12 -13.30
C ASP A 12 -5.86 4.52 -12.43
N LYS A 13 -5.98 3.20 -12.45
CA LYS A 13 -6.89 2.46 -11.58
C LYS A 13 -6.08 1.47 -10.77
N SER A 14 -5.91 1.78 -9.48
CA SER A 14 -5.23 0.89 -8.55
C SER A 14 -6.21 0.17 -7.65
N TYR A 15 -5.99 -1.13 -7.47
CA TYR A 15 -6.50 -1.89 -6.34
C TYR A 15 -5.27 -2.26 -5.53
N PHE A 16 -5.21 -1.83 -4.28
CA PHE A 16 -4.09 -2.08 -3.39
C PHE A 16 -4.58 -2.89 -2.21
N PHE A 17 -3.85 -3.95 -1.87
CA PHE A 17 -4.17 -4.82 -0.76
C PHE A 17 -2.93 -5.05 0.08
N LEU A 18 -3.15 -5.01 1.38
CA LEU A 18 -2.16 -5.38 2.37
C LEU A 18 -2.77 -6.48 3.24
N PHE A 19 -2.11 -7.63 3.33
CA PHE A 19 -2.53 -8.70 4.23
C PHE A 19 -1.48 -8.89 5.33
N TRP A 20 -1.98 -9.08 6.54
CA TRP A 20 -1.22 -9.58 7.68
C TRP A 20 -1.85 -10.92 8.04
N LEU A 21 -1.25 -11.98 7.50
CA LEU A 21 -1.79 -13.32 7.56
C LEU A 21 -1.20 -14.05 8.76
N THR A 22 -2.08 -14.71 9.51
CA THR A 22 -1.72 -15.80 10.43
C THR A 22 -2.33 -17.07 9.86
N THR A 23 -1.55 -18.13 9.76
CA THR A 23 -2.03 -19.44 9.30
C THR A 23 -2.48 -20.29 10.49
N THR A 24 -3.28 -21.32 10.25
CA THR A 24 -3.83 -22.17 11.33
C THR A 24 -2.78 -22.92 12.14
N ASN A 25 -1.54 -23.01 11.64
CA ASN A 25 -0.40 -23.59 12.38
C ASN A 25 0.45 -22.54 13.12
N GLY A 26 0.09 -21.25 13.00
CA GLY A 26 0.75 -20.12 13.68
C GLY A 26 1.73 -19.31 12.83
N ARG A 27 2.09 -19.75 11.60
CA ARG A 27 3.04 -19.01 10.74
C ARG A 27 2.45 -17.70 10.27
N LYS A 28 3.28 -16.64 10.22
CA LYS A 28 2.85 -15.27 9.95
C LYS A 28 3.51 -14.70 8.70
N PHE A 29 2.71 -14.06 7.87
CA PHE A 29 3.16 -13.41 6.64
C PHE A 29 2.63 -11.99 6.53
N HIS A 30 3.41 -11.13 5.88
CA HIS A 30 2.91 -9.87 5.34
C HIS A 30 2.90 -9.93 3.82
N VAL A 31 1.78 -9.54 3.20
CA VAL A 31 1.59 -9.64 1.75
C VAL A 31 1.14 -8.29 1.20
N THR A 32 1.77 -7.85 0.11
CA THR A 32 1.38 -6.65 -0.65
C THR A 32 0.99 -7.04 -2.07
N LEU A 33 -0.19 -6.59 -2.51
CA LEU A 33 -0.73 -6.88 -3.84
C LEU A 33 -1.31 -5.60 -4.42
N ALA A 34 -0.87 -5.20 -5.61
CA ALA A 34 -1.36 -4.00 -6.29
C ALA A 34 -1.80 -4.26 -7.74
N PRO A 35 -2.86 -5.04 -8.01
CA PRO A 35 -3.35 -5.27 -9.37
C PRO A 35 -3.95 -4.00 -9.98
N ASN A 36 -3.24 -3.42 -10.95
CA ASN A 36 -3.48 -2.07 -11.42
C ASN A 36 -3.60 -1.99 -12.95
N PHE A 37 -4.40 -1.05 -13.44
CA PHE A 37 -4.44 -0.71 -14.87
C PHE A 37 -3.86 0.67 -15.10
N ARG A 38 -2.92 0.74 -16.05
CA ARG A 38 -2.23 1.99 -16.42
C ARG A 38 -1.88 1.99 -17.90
N LEU A 39 -2.31 3.03 -18.61
CA LEU A 39 -1.96 3.27 -20.03
C LEU A 39 -2.16 2.06 -20.96
N GLY A 40 -3.29 1.36 -20.83
CA GLY A 40 -3.59 0.18 -21.65
C GLY A 40 -2.86 -1.11 -21.25
N GLU A 41 -2.02 -1.08 -20.20
CA GLU A 41 -1.29 -2.23 -19.70
C GLU A 41 -1.76 -2.63 -18.30
N THR A 42 -1.45 -3.87 -17.92
CA THR A 42 -1.53 -4.28 -16.51
C THR A 42 -0.24 -3.91 -15.81
N THR A 43 -0.38 -3.36 -14.61
CA THR A 43 0.73 -3.14 -13.70
C THR A 43 0.47 -3.83 -12.39
N GLY A 44 1.54 -4.14 -11.66
CA GLY A 44 1.44 -4.94 -10.46
C GLY A 44 2.59 -4.73 -9.51
N ILE A 45 2.27 -4.73 -8.22
CA ILE A 45 3.19 -5.09 -7.15
C ILE A 45 2.74 -6.44 -6.60
N PHE A 46 3.67 -7.36 -6.42
CA PHE A 46 3.49 -8.56 -5.63
C PHE A 46 4.65 -8.66 -4.65
N ARG A 47 4.34 -8.87 -3.37
CA ARG A 47 5.34 -9.20 -2.37
C ARG A 47 4.77 -10.05 -1.26
N VAL A 48 5.59 -10.97 -0.78
CA VAL A 48 5.36 -11.75 0.45
C VAL A 48 6.61 -11.66 1.32
N GLU A 49 6.40 -11.37 2.60
CA GLU A 49 7.40 -11.41 3.66
C GLU A 49 6.99 -12.50 4.66
N ASP A 50 7.90 -13.42 4.95
CA ASP A 50 7.77 -14.34 6.07
C ASP A 50 8.30 -13.65 7.33
N LEU A 51 7.43 -13.48 8.31
CA LEU A 51 7.74 -12.74 9.53
C LEU A 51 8.46 -13.62 10.58
N GLU A 52 8.54 -14.93 10.38
CA GLU A 52 9.27 -15.83 11.29
C GLU A 52 10.77 -15.80 11.04
N ASP A 53 11.19 -15.89 9.77
CA ASP A 53 12.60 -15.92 9.39
C ASP A 53 13.10 -14.60 8.78
N CYS A 54 12.20 -13.62 8.62
CA CYS A 54 12.47 -12.32 8.01
C CYS A 54 12.97 -12.42 6.56
N SER A 55 12.56 -13.46 5.84
CA SER A 55 12.76 -13.62 4.40
C SER A 55 11.63 -12.97 3.59
N TRP A 56 11.87 -12.75 2.30
CA TRP A 56 10.86 -12.18 1.41
C TRP A 56 11.09 -12.57 -0.04
N THR A 57 10.03 -12.45 -0.84
CA THR A 57 10.07 -12.53 -2.30
C THR A 57 9.06 -11.57 -2.90
N GLY A 58 9.30 -11.10 -4.12
CA GLY A 58 8.41 -10.16 -4.79
C GLY A 58 8.93 -9.64 -6.12
N ALA A 59 8.07 -8.91 -6.82
CA ALA A 59 8.41 -8.20 -8.04
C ALA A 59 7.38 -7.10 -8.32
N THR A 60 7.77 -6.15 -9.17
CA THR A 60 6.84 -5.29 -9.88
C THR A 60 6.70 -5.74 -11.33
N VAL A 61 5.60 -5.41 -11.99
CA VAL A 61 5.41 -5.70 -13.41
C VAL A 61 4.64 -4.60 -14.11
N PHE A 62 5.07 -4.26 -15.31
CA PHE A 62 4.34 -3.51 -16.33
C PHE A 62 4.40 -4.37 -17.57
N GLY A 63 3.29 -4.99 -17.91
CA GLY A 63 3.29 -6.01 -18.95
C GLY A 63 1.91 -6.37 -19.47
N PRO A 64 1.88 -7.29 -20.43
CA PRO A 64 0.65 -7.79 -21.00
C PRO A 64 -0.27 -8.37 -19.94
N GLY A 65 -1.57 -8.15 -20.11
CA GLY A 65 -2.58 -8.72 -19.24
C GLY A 65 -3.96 -8.55 -19.85
N SER A 66 -4.98 -8.93 -19.10
CA SER A 66 -6.37 -8.80 -19.55
C SER A 66 -7.28 -8.29 -18.44
N GLY A 67 -8.42 -7.79 -18.87
CA GLY A 67 -9.38 -7.05 -18.06
C GLY A 67 -10.78 -7.27 -18.62
N ASN A 68 -11.79 -7.32 -17.75
CA ASN A 68 -13.17 -7.27 -18.20
C ASN A 68 -13.81 -5.90 -17.91
N THR A 69 -14.64 -5.50 -18.86
CA THR A 69 -15.22 -4.18 -18.93
C THR A 69 -16.54 -4.01 -18.18
N LYS A 70 -17.22 -5.13 -17.97
CA LYS A 70 -18.52 -5.23 -17.33
C LYS A 70 -18.39 -5.60 -15.85
N TYR A 71 -17.37 -6.37 -15.49
CA TYR A 71 -17.11 -6.83 -14.12
C TYR A 71 -15.60 -6.88 -13.86
N LEU A 72 -15.19 -6.89 -12.59
CA LEU A 72 -13.77 -7.00 -12.22
C LEU A 72 -13.26 -8.41 -12.53
N ASP A 73 -12.30 -8.45 -13.46
CA ASP A 73 -11.59 -9.65 -13.92
C ASP A 73 -10.24 -9.17 -14.45
N PHE A 74 -9.34 -8.84 -13.52
CA PHE A 74 -7.97 -8.46 -13.80
C PHE A 74 -7.12 -9.72 -13.88
N ARG A 75 -6.32 -9.83 -14.94
CA ARG A 75 -5.34 -10.91 -15.11
C ARG A 75 -3.99 -10.33 -15.52
N SER A 76 -2.96 -10.65 -14.76
CA SER A 76 -1.57 -10.35 -15.13
C SER A 76 -0.67 -11.55 -14.85
N GLU A 77 0.62 -11.38 -15.14
CA GLU A 77 1.63 -12.41 -14.94
C GLU A 77 1.83 -12.81 -13.48
N ILE A 78 1.70 -11.87 -12.54
CA ILE A 78 2.02 -12.11 -11.12
C ILE A 78 0.78 -12.22 -10.22
N GLN A 79 -0.39 -11.77 -10.69
CA GLN A 79 -1.61 -11.76 -9.88
C GLN A 79 -2.87 -11.67 -10.73
N ASN A 80 -3.96 -12.22 -10.20
CA ASN A 80 -5.28 -12.16 -10.81
C ASN A 80 -6.30 -11.72 -9.75
N LEU A 81 -7.17 -10.79 -10.08
CA LEU A 81 -8.20 -10.27 -9.19
C LEU A 81 -9.56 -10.32 -9.87
N THR A 82 -10.53 -10.98 -9.23
CA THR A 82 -11.89 -11.07 -9.76
C THR A 82 -12.95 -10.71 -8.73
N SER A 83 -14.16 -10.45 -9.24
CA SER A 83 -15.38 -10.34 -8.44
C SER A 83 -16.51 -11.14 -9.10
N PRO A 84 -17.57 -11.49 -8.36
CA PRO A 84 -18.74 -12.17 -8.93
C PRO A 84 -19.38 -11.36 -10.04
N ARG A 85 -19.83 -12.04 -11.10
CA ARG A 85 -20.57 -11.40 -12.19
C ARG A 85 -21.87 -10.78 -11.66
N GLY A 86 -22.09 -9.51 -11.98
CA GLY A 86 -23.24 -8.74 -11.48
C GLY A 86 -23.07 -8.20 -10.06
N GLY A 87 -21.89 -8.37 -9.44
CA GLY A 87 -21.55 -7.75 -8.16
C GLY A 87 -21.15 -6.28 -8.27
N ASP A 88 -20.76 -5.70 -7.13
CA ASP A 88 -20.34 -4.31 -7.01
C ASP A 88 -18.87 -4.06 -7.38
N ASN A 89 -18.08 -5.13 -7.57
CA ASN A 89 -16.63 -5.13 -7.81
C ASN A 89 -15.78 -4.74 -6.59
N TYR A 90 -16.35 -4.81 -5.38
CA TYR A 90 -15.70 -4.45 -4.12
C TYR A 90 -15.93 -5.49 -3.01
N THR A 91 -17.02 -6.24 -3.07
CA THR A 91 -17.35 -7.34 -2.15
C THR A 91 -17.15 -8.70 -2.80
N ASN A 92 -16.94 -9.73 -1.97
CA ASN A 92 -16.66 -11.11 -2.41
C ASN A 92 -15.55 -11.20 -3.46
N LEU A 93 -14.50 -10.40 -3.29
CA LEU A 93 -13.36 -10.38 -4.18
C LEU A 93 -12.58 -11.68 -4.06
N HIS A 94 -11.89 -12.07 -5.13
CA HIS A 94 -11.04 -13.25 -5.14
C HIS A 94 -9.72 -12.91 -5.81
N ILE A 95 -8.62 -13.06 -5.07
CA ILE A 95 -7.26 -12.86 -5.57
C ILE A 95 -6.51 -14.18 -5.60
N THR A 96 -5.84 -14.43 -6.72
CA THR A 96 -4.97 -15.58 -6.88
C THR A 96 -3.63 -15.15 -7.43
N THR A 97 -2.54 -15.72 -6.93
CA THR A 97 -1.18 -15.50 -7.44
C THR A 97 -0.48 -16.85 -7.60
N ASP A 98 0.48 -16.91 -8.51
CA ASP A 98 1.42 -18.03 -8.62
C ASP A 98 2.75 -17.44 -9.08
N TYR A 99 3.57 -17.02 -8.11
CA TYR A 99 4.80 -16.31 -8.40
C TYR A 99 5.90 -16.63 -7.39
N ALA A 100 7.11 -16.85 -7.89
CA ALA A 100 8.33 -17.08 -7.10
C ALA A 100 8.16 -18.14 -5.99
N GLY A 101 7.44 -19.22 -6.28
CA GLY A 101 7.19 -20.32 -5.33
C GLY A 101 6.10 -20.02 -4.30
N VAL A 102 5.36 -18.91 -4.46
CA VAL A 102 4.25 -18.52 -3.61
C VAL A 102 2.94 -18.52 -4.38
N VAL A 103 1.98 -19.31 -3.90
CA VAL A 103 0.62 -19.38 -4.46
C VAL A 103 -0.36 -18.84 -3.43
N LEU A 104 -1.01 -17.73 -3.72
CA LEU A 104 -2.13 -17.24 -2.92
C LEU A 104 -3.44 -17.62 -3.60
N ASP A 105 -4.41 -18.02 -2.79
CA ASP A 105 -5.80 -18.22 -3.22
C ASP A 105 -6.69 -17.72 -2.08
N VAL A 106 -7.13 -16.46 -2.19
CA VAL A 106 -7.76 -15.73 -1.08
C VAL A 106 -9.05 -15.06 -1.53
N HIS A 107 -10.14 -15.41 -0.85
CA HIS A 107 -11.41 -14.69 -0.89
C HIS A 107 -11.39 -13.56 0.13
N MET A 108 -11.89 -12.41 -0.29
CA MET A 108 -11.83 -11.19 0.49
C MET A 108 -13.19 -10.51 0.52
N ASN A 109 -13.56 -10.03 1.70
CA ASN A 109 -14.78 -9.25 1.85
C ASN A 109 -14.54 -8.06 2.77
N PRO A 110 -14.67 -6.81 2.27
CA PRO A 110 -14.63 -5.63 3.13
C PRO A 110 -15.70 -5.70 4.20
N THR A 111 -15.34 -5.43 5.44
CA THR A 111 -16.28 -5.32 6.56
C THR A 111 -16.19 -3.94 7.20
N GLY A 112 -17.03 -3.63 8.18
CA GLY A 112 -16.95 -2.35 8.89
C GLY A 112 -17.21 -1.13 8.01
N LYS A 113 -16.62 0.02 8.40
CA LYS A 113 -16.81 1.31 7.72
C LYS A 113 -15.60 1.64 6.87
N ASN A 114 -15.84 2.19 5.68
CA ASN A 114 -14.76 2.64 4.80
C ASN A 114 -14.01 3.83 5.39
N LEU A 115 -12.77 3.95 4.96
CA LEU A 115 -11.89 5.09 5.16
C LEU A 115 -11.83 5.89 3.86
N TYR A 116 -12.06 7.19 3.94
CA TYR A 116 -11.90 8.10 2.80
C TYR A 116 -10.60 8.88 2.99
N ILE A 117 -9.62 8.68 2.11
CA ILE A 117 -8.30 9.29 2.25
C ILE A 117 -8.35 10.78 1.90
N GLY A 118 -7.72 11.61 2.72
CA GLY A 118 -7.81 13.05 2.55
C GLY A 118 -9.23 13.58 2.73
N GLY A 119 -9.56 14.69 2.05
CA GLY A 119 -10.87 15.33 2.19
C GLY A 119 -11.94 14.63 1.34
N ASN A 120 -12.80 13.82 1.97
CA ASN A 120 -13.88 13.08 1.30
C ASN A 120 -13.37 12.12 0.20
N GLY A 121 -12.17 11.55 0.41
CA GLY A 121 -11.53 10.63 -0.54
C GLY A 121 -10.69 11.34 -1.59
N GLY A 122 -10.60 12.66 -1.58
CA GLY A 122 -9.82 13.43 -2.55
C GLY A 122 -8.49 13.87 -1.97
N VAL A 123 -7.42 13.64 -2.73
CA VAL A 123 -6.11 14.27 -2.52
C VAL A 123 -5.68 14.95 -3.82
N ALA A 124 -5.19 16.18 -3.69
CA ALA A 124 -4.53 16.91 -4.77
C ALA A 124 -3.13 17.30 -4.32
N LEU A 125 -2.16 17.11 -5.21
CA LEU A 125 -0.82 17.66 -5.06
C LEU A 125 -0.81 19.08 -5.66
N GLY A 126 0.03 19.98 -5.15
CA GLY A 126 0.12 21.37 -5.64
C GLY A 126 1.08 21.47 -6.83
N PRO A 127 0.82 22.30 -7.87
CA PRO A 127 1.55 22.30 -9.16
C PRO A 127 3.06 22.41 -8.99
N ARG A 128 3.84 21.73 -9.85
CA ARG A 128 5.32 21.81 -9.83
C ARG A 128 5.75 23.29 -9.90
N GLY A 129 6.17 23.83 -8.76
CA GLY A 129 6.71 25.20 -8.67
C GLY A 129 5.70 26.34 -8.79
N SER A 130 4.40 26.12 -8.55
CA SER A 130 3.38 27.19 -8.54
C SER A 130 2.41 27.03 -7.36
N ASN A 131 2.03 28.15 -6.72
CA ASN A 131 0.95 28.20 -5.71
C ASN A 131 -0.41 28.56 -6.35
N ASP A 132 -0.52 28.55 -7.67
CA ASP A 132 -1.75 28.86 -8.38
C ASP A 132 -2.64 27.61 -8.46
N TYR A 133 -3.68 27.56 -7.63
CA TYR A 133 -4.70 26.51 -7.59
C TYR A 133 -5.54 26.41 -8.88
N SER A 134 -5.43 27.38 -9.80
CA SER A 134 -6.07 27.35 -11.12
C SER A 134 -5.19 26.76 -12.23
N VAL A 135 -3.88 26.61 -11.98
CA VAL A 135 -2.94 25.95 -12.89
C VAL A 135 -2.91 24.47 -12.55
N LEU A 136 -3.26 23.62 -13.53
CA LEU A 136 -3.49 22.18 -13.36
C LEU A 136 -2.46 21.50 -12.43
N ILE A 137 -2.94 21.18 -11.23
CA ILE A 137 -2.70 19.98 -10.42
C ILE A 137 -1.59 19.07 -11.02
N PRO A 138 -0.41 18.92 -10.39
CA PRO A 138 0.58 17.94 -10.85
C PRO A 138 0.17 16.51 -10.51
N GLY A 139 -0.88 16.31 -9.71
CA GLY A 139 -1.59 15.04 -9.62
C GLY A 139 -2.78 15.08 -8.67
N TRP A 140 -3.84 14.36 -9.01
CA TRP A 140 -5.01 14.18 -8.16
C TRP A 140 -5.32 12.69 -8.04
N SER A 141 -5.92 12.33 -6.91
CA SER A 141 -6.36 10.98 -6.62
C SER A 141 -7.68 11.01 -5.87
N TRP A 142 -8.63 10.21 -6.32
CA TRP A 142 -9.77 9.77 -5.53
C TRP A 142 -9.43 8.41 -4.93
N TYR A 143 -9.37 8.36 -3.60
CA TYR A 143 -8.94 7.21 -2.85
C TYR A 143 -9.82 6.93 -1.64
N TRP A 144 -10.25 5.68 -1.52
CA TRP A 144 -10.89 5.16 -0.34
C TRP A 144 -10.34 3.76 -0.07
N GLY A 145 -10.40 3.36 1.19
CA GLY A 145 -9.99 2.04 1.64
C GLY A 145 -10.92 1.44 2.67
N ASN A 146 -10.60 0.22 3.08
CA ASN A 146 -11.29 -0.54 4.11
C ASN A 146 -10.26 -1.14 5.07
N PRO A 147 -10.13 -0.61 6.30
CA PRO A 147 -9.22 -1.14 7.33
C PRO A 147 -9.65 -2.46 7.99
N THR A 148 -10.73 -3.07 7.51
CA THR A 148 -11.34 -4.24 8.13
C THR A 148 -11.71 -5.25 7.05
N LEU A 149 -10.74 -5.65 6.23
CA LEU A 149 -10.92 -6.66 5.19
C LEU A 149 -10.83 -8.06 5.81
N HIS A 150 -11.90 -8.83 5.63
CA HIS A 150 -11.95 -10.25 6.02
C HIS A 150 -11.26 -11.09 4.95
N LEU A 151 -10.46 -12.08 5.37
CA LEU A 151 -9.61 -12.90 4.52
C LEU A 151 -9.83 -14.38 4.78
N GLU A 152 -10.23 -15.13 3.77
CA GLU A 152 -10.37 -16.59 3.83
C GLU A 152 -9.63 -17.23 2.65
N GLY A 153 -8.95 -18.34 2.88
CA GLY A 153 -8.26 -19.07 1.82
C GLY A 153 -6.91 -19.59 2.26
N THR A 154 -5.97 -19.63 1.33
CA THR A 154 -4.71 -20.35 1.51
C THR A 154 -3.51 -19.61 0.94
N ILE A 155 -2.35 -19.86 1.54
CA ILE A 155 -1.04 -19.49 1.01
C ILE A 155 -0.21 -20.75 0.88
N THR A 156 0.34 -21.01 -0.30
CA THR A 156 1.38 -22.03 -0.49
C THR A 156 2.71 -21.32 -0.48
N PHE A 157 3.61 -21.70 0.42
CA PHE A 157 4.96 -21.14 0.56
C PHE A 157 5.95 -22.29 0.76
N GLU A 158 7.08 -22.26 0.04
CA GLU A 158 8.08 -23.35 0.06
C GLU A 158 7.48 -24.75 -0.26
N GLY A 159 6.43 -24.78 -1.09
CA GLY A 159 5.73 -26.00 -1.47
C GLY A 159 4.75 -26.54 -0.43
N GLU A 160 4.64 -25.92 0.75
CA GLU A 160 3.64 -26.26 1.76
C GLU A 160 2.41 -25.37 1.60
N LYS A 161 1.24 -25.98 1.46
CA LYS A 161 -0.05 -25.27 1.44
C LYS A 161 -0.56 -25.07 2.86
N LEU A 162 -0.70 -23.81 3.26
CA LEU A 162 -1.12 -23.37 4.59
C LEU A 162 -2.50 -22.72 4.53
N GLU A 163 -3.39 -23.14 5.41
CA GLU A 163 -4.71 -22.53 5.58
C GLU A 163 -4.59 -21.22 6.39
N ILE A 164 -5.26 -20.17 5.93
CA ILE A 164 -5.31 -18.88 6.62
C ILE A 164 -6.26 -19.01 7.82
N ASP A 165 -5.76 -18.65 9.01
CA ASP A 165 -6.62 -18.43 10.17
C ASP A 165 -7.29 -17.07 10.02
N CYS A 166 -8.55 -17.10 9.62
CA CYS A 166 -9.32 -15.89 9.37
C CYS A 166 -9.53 -15.04 10.64
N ALA A 167 -9.56 -15.64 11.83
CA ALA A 167 -9.79 -14.91 13.07
C ALA A 167 -8.55 -14.13 13.51
N GLU A 168 -7.37 -14.64 13.19
CA GLU A 168 -6.06 -14.07 13.55
C GLU A 168 -5.40 -13.33 12.37
N SER A 169 -6.07 -13.25 11.23
CA SER A 169 -5.61 -12.52 10.04
C SER A 169 -6.34 -11.20 9.87
N ARG A 170 -5.68 -10.24 9.23
CA ARG A 170 -6.28 -8.96 8.87
C ARG A 170 -5.87 -8.54 7.48
N GLY A 171 -6.78 -7.92 6.74
CA GLY A 171 -6.45 -7.22 5.51
C GLY A 171 -6.81 -5.74 5.53
N TYR A 172 -6.17 -5.01 4.63
CA TYR A 172 -6.55 -3.68 4.18
C TYR A 172 -6.81 -3.74 2.67
N PHE A 173 -7.83 -3.00 2.23
CA PHE A 173 -8.12 -2.80 0.82
C PHE A 173 -8.13 -1.31 0.50
N GLU A 174 -7.64 -0.94 -0.67
CA GLU A 174 -7.65 0.42 -1.20
C GLU A 174 -8.01 0.47 -2.68
N ARG A 175 -8.76 1.50 -3.08
CA ARG A 175 -9.17 1.72 -4.46
C ARG A 175 -8.85 3.12 -4.95
N GLN A 176 -7.79 3.26 -5.74
CA GLN A 176 -7.28 4.56 -6.20
C GLN A 176 -7.68 4.85 -7.63
N THR A 177 -8.23 6.02 -7.91
CA THR A 177 -8.29 6.49 -9.29
C THR A 177 -7.87 7.92 -9.43
N GLY A 178 -7.04 8.19 -10.43
CA GLY A 178 -6.62 9.55 -10.73
C GLY A 178 -5.36 9.58 -11.54
N ASN A 179 -4.84 10.79 -11.74
CA ASN A 179 -3.51 11.00 -12.30
C ASN A 179 -2.60 11.40 -11.15
N PHE A 180 -2.20 10.44 -10.33
CA PHE A 180 -1.45 10.69 -9.10
C PHE A 180 0.05 10.58 -9.35
N GLY A 181 0.60 11.54 -10.09
CA GLY A 181 2.02 11.59 -10.43
C GLY A 181 2.87 12.15 -9.29
N ILE A 182 3.31 11.29 -8.36
CA ILE A 182 4.26 11.70 -7.31
C ILE A 182 5.68 11.81 -7.92
N SER A 183 6.09 13.03 -8.26
CA SER A 183 7.41 13.27 -8.84
C SER A 183 8.47 13.49 -7.77
N GLY A 184 9.45 12.60 -7.65
CA GLY A 184 10.52 12.71 -6.64
C GLY A 184 10.42 11.70 -5.50
N GLY A 185 9.45 10.78 -5.58
CA GLY A 185 9.35 9.63 -4.71
C GLY A 185 8.53 9.95 -3.46
N HIS A 186 8.36 8.95 -2.62
CA HIS A 186 7.52 9.04 -1.44
C HIS A 186 7.85 7.95 -0.44
N TRP A 187 7.33 8.13 0.76
CA TRP A 187 6.96 6.99 1.58
C TRP A 187 5.51 7.10 2.07
N GLY A 188 4.85 5.95 2.12
CA GLY A 188 3.48 5.77 2.55
C GLY A 188 3.41 4.89 3.81
N PHE A 189 2.40 5.12 4.64
CA PHE A 189 2.20 4.44 5.92
C PHE A 189 0.78 3.93 6.05
N TRP A 190 0.60 2.67 6.44
CA TRP A 190 -0.70 2.06 6.80
C TRP A 190 -0.56 1.38 8.16
N LEU A 191 -0.93 2.08 9.23
CA LEU A 191 -0.55 1.75 10.60
C LEU A 191 -1.78 1.40 11.44
N TYR A 192 -1.80 0.22 12.04
CA TYR A 192 -2.75 -0.13 13.10
C TYR A 192 -2.13 0.16 14.46
N LEU A 193 -2.77 1.05 15.22
CA LEU A 193 -2.36 1.38 16.58
C LEU A 193 -3.08 0.46 17.57
N SER A 194 -2.39 0.15 18.67
CA SER A 194 -2.91 -0.68 19.78
C SER A 194 -4.18 -0.13 20.45
N ASN A 195 -4.47 1.16 20.29
CA ASN A 195 -5.72 1.78 20.76
C ASN A 195 -6.89 1.63 19.76
N GLY A 196 -6.69 0.90 18.65
CA GLY A 196 -7.70 0.60 17.64
C GLY A 196 -7.78 1.59 16.49
N LEU A 197 -7.00 2.69 16.52
CA LEU A 197 -6.93 3.62 15.40
C LEU A 197 -6.17 3.01 14.22
N PHE A 198 -6.55 3.44 13.03
CA PHE A 198 -5.77 3.18 11.82
C PHE A 198 -5.31 4.52 11.23
N VAL A 199 -4.02 4.64 10.92
CA VAL A 199 -3.41 5.85 10.36
C VAL A 199 -2.88 5.54 8.97
N HIS A 200 -3.34 6.28 7.98
CA HIS A 200 -2.82 6.27 6.63
C HIS A 200 -2.07 7.58 6.34
N GLY A 201 -0.76 7.51 6.13
CA GLY A 201 0.10 8.69 5.98
C GLY A 201 0.85 8.71 4.66
N TRP A 202 1.09 9.90 4.13
CA TRP A 202 1.92 10.14 2.96
C TRP A 202 2.94 11.23 3.24
N VAL A 203 4.16 11.01 2.77
CA VAL A 203 5.19 12.04 2.65
C VAL A 203 5.72 12.01 1.22
N VAL A 204 5.58 13.12 0.52
CA VAL A 204 5.84 13.23 -0.91
C VAL A 204 7.09 14.08 -1.15
N THR A 205 7.93 13.61 -2.07
CA THR A 205 9.24 14.19 -2.41
C THR A 205 10.24 14.30 -1.24
N PRO A 206 10.34 13.30 -0.34
CA PRO A 206 11.37 13.32 0.67
C PRO A 206 12.77 13.24 0.02
N THR A 207 13.77 13.80 0.69
CA THR A 207 15.19 13.60 0.36
C THR A 207 15.97 13.29 1.64
N ILE A 208 17.25 12.92 1.51
CA ILE A 208 18.13 12.72 2.67
C ILE A 208 18.26 14.00 3.50
N GLU A 209 18.31 15.16 2.85
CA GLU A 209 18.44 16.47 3.49
C GLU A 209 17.10 17.02 4.00
N ASN A 210 15.99 16.60 3.39
CA ASN A 210 14.64 17.01 3.77
C ASN A 210 13.69 15.80 3.84
N PRO A 211 13.79 14.98 4.90
CA PRO A 211 12.98 13.77 5.03
C PRO A 211 11.49 14.07 5.24
N ALA A 212 11.11 15.25 5.75
CA ALA A 212 9.70 15.63 5.89
C ALA A 212 8.97 15.84 4.55
N GLY A 213 9.68 15.81 3.41
CA GLY A 213 9.10 16.04 2.09
C GLY A 213 8.63 17.48 1.89
N LYS A 214 7.83 17.68 0.84
CA LYS A 214 7.22 18.98 0.52
C LYS A 214 5.72 18.98 0.83
N GLU A 215 5.05 17.90 0.44
CA GLU A 215 3.64 17.67 0.74
C GLU A 215 3.52 16.43 1.61
N ALA A 216 2.80 16.55 2.72
CA ALA A 216 2.57 15.42 3.63
C ALA A 216 1.22 15.57 4.35
N TRP A 217 0.54 14.46 4.54
CA TRP A 217 -0.76 14.41 5.23
C TRP A 217 -0.98 13.04 5.85
N ALA A 218 -1.86 12.99 6.85
CA ALA A 218 -2.33 11.75 7.44
C ALA A 218 -3.86 11.72 7.47
N THR A 219 -4.45 10.56 7.22
CA THR A 219 -5.86 10.29 7.43
C THR A 219 -6.00 9.26 8.55
N VAL A 220 -6.81 9.56 9.55
CA VAL A 220 -7.06 8.69 10.70
C VAL A 220 -8.44 8.09 10.57
N TRP A 221 -8.54 6.78 10.71
CA TRP A 221 -9.80 6.06 10.86
C TRP A 221 -9.98 5.64 12.31
N HIS A 222 -11.13 6.00 12.87
CA HIS A 222 -11.50 5.63 14.23
C HIS A 222 -12.41 4.39 14.22
N PRO A 223 -12.35 3.50 15.23
CA PRO A 223 -13.26 2.35 15.35
C PRO A 223 -14.75 2.72 15.30
N ASN A 224 -15.11 3.94 15.72
CA ASN A 224 -16.48 4.43 15.65
C ASN A 224 -16.90 4.88 14.23
N GLY A 225 -15.99 4.84 13.25
CA GLY A 225 -16.21 5.25 11.87
C GLY A 225 -15.96 6.72 11.55
N MET A 226 -15.49 7.50 12.51
CA MET A 226 -15.03 8.86 12.22
C MET A 226 -13.73 8.80 11.41
N THR A 227 -13.59 9.75 10.50
CA THR A 227 -12.36 9.96 9.73
C THR A 227 -11.87 11.37 9.97
N GLU A 228 -10.57 11.52 10.15
CA GLU A 228 -9.92 12.81 10.35
C GLU A 228 -8.78 12.96 9.34
N VAL A 229 -8.51 14.20 8.93
CA VAL A 229 -7.34 14.53 8.11
C VAL A 229 -6.48 15.47 8.94
N LEU A 230 -5.22 15.10 9.08
CA LEU A 230 -4.21 15.81 9.85
C LEU A 230 -3.08 16.25 8.93
N GLU A 231 -2.55 17.42 9.22
CA GLU A 231 -1.28 17.88 8.66
C GLU A 231 -0.15 17.08 9.32
N VAL A 232 0.82 16.67 8.52
CA VAL A 232 2.03 16.02 9.01
C VAL A 232 3.04 17.10 9.36
N ASP A 233 3.55 17.06 10.59
CA ASP A 233 4.47 18.09 11.06
C ASP A 233 5.81 18.01 10.31
N ASN A 234 6.47 19.16 10.15
CA ASN A 234 7.81 19.25 9.55
C ASN A 234 8.93 18.65 10.42
N THR A 235 8.62 18.18 11.63
CA THR A 235 9.54 17.42 12.49
C THR A 235 9.55 15.92 12.17
N THR A 236 8.60 15.47 11.35
CA THR A 236 8.60 14.13 10.74
C THR A 236 9.93 13.90 10.03
N SER A 237 10.50 12.71 10.21
CA SER A 237 11.84 12.42 9.73
C SER A 237 12.02 10.94 9.40
N ALA A 238 13.11 10.63 8.71
CA ALA A 238 13.54 9.28 8.42
C ALA A 238 15.07 9.20 8.46
N TRP A 239 15.59 8.05 8.88
CA TRP A 239 17.03 7.84 9.03
C TRP A 239 17.39 6.37 8.80
N ASN A 240 18.67 6.04 9.08
CA ASN A 240 19.25 4.70 8.90
C ASN A 240 19.12 4.20 7.45
N ILE A 241 19.78 4.90 6.54
CA ILE A 241 19.68 4.63 5.11
C ILE A 241 20.33 3.29 4.76
N TRP A 242 19.65 2.51 3.93
CA TRP A 242 20.20 1.39 3.18
C TRP A 242 20.29 1.75 1.70
N LYS A 243 21.42 1.43 1.07
CA LYS A 243 21.59 1.57 -0.37
C LYS A 243 21.44 0.21 -1.03
N SER A 244 20.49 0.09 -1.96
CA SER A 244 20.28 -1.16 -2.69
C SER A 244 21.50 -1.52 -3.53
N GLU A 245 21.91 -2.78 -3.44
CA GLU A 245 22.96 -3.35 -4.28
C GLU A 245 22.49 -3.58 -5.72
N ALA A 246 21.17 -3.79 -5.93
CA ALA A 246 20.60 -4.07 -7.24
C ALA A 246 20.46 -2.81 -8.10
N THR A 247 20.06 -1.69 -7.50
CA THR A 247 19.69 -0.46 -8.23
C THR A 247 20.53 0.75 -7.85
N GLY A 248 21.18 0.71 -6.69
CA GLY A 248 21.87 1.87 -6.12
C GLY A 248 20.94 2.89 -5.44
N ASN A 249 19.63 2.65 -5.36
CA ASN A 249 18.67 3.55 -4.70
C ASN A 249 18.85 3.56 -3.18
N ASN A 250 18.51 4.69 -2.54
CA ASN A 250 18.54 4.85 -1.09
C ASN A 250 17.15 4.63 -0.48
N TYR A 251 17.05 3.80 0.55
CA TYR A 251 15.82 3.53 1.29
C TYR A 251 16.02 3.76 2.77
N PHE A 252 15.10 4.48 3.41
CA PHE A 252 15.12 4.65 4.86
C PHE A 252 14.61 3.39 5.55
N GLN A 253 15.04 3.19 6.79
CA GLN A 253 14.70 2.00 7.57
C GLN A 253 13.93 2.35 8.83
N ASP A 254 14.21 3.53 9.35
CA ASP A 254 13.57 4.07 10.54
C ASP A 254 12.94 5.42 10.20
N PHE A 255 11.77 5.68 10.76
CA PHE A 255 10.96 6.86 10.51
C PHE A 255 10.41 7.40 11.83
N ARG A 256 10.04 8.67 11.82
CA ARG A 256 9.18 9.27 12.83
C ARG A 256 8.09 10.06 12.15
N LEU A 257 6.84 9.75 12.46
CA LEU A 257 5.66 10.48 12.02
C LEU A 257 5.15 11.34 13.17
N ASP A 258 5.21 12.67 13.01
CA ASP A 258 4.78 13.64 14.01
C ASP A 258 3.46 14.31 13.58
N LEU A 259 2.49 14.34 14.51
CA LEU A 259 1.13 14.88 14.33
C LEU A 259 0.73 15.72 15.56
N SER A 260 1.23 16.95 15.64
CA SER A 260 1.08 17.85 16.79
C SER A 260 -0.38 18.15 17.15
N GLN A 261 -1.28 18.16 16.16
CA GLN A 261 -2.73 18.31 16.34
C GLN A 261 -3.33 17.24 17.27
N ARG A 262 -2.66 16.09 17.40
CA ARG A 262 -3.04 14.97 18.29
C ARG A 262 -2.00 14.68 19.36
N GLN A 263 -1.04 15.58 19.60
CA GLN A 263 0.09 15.35 20.52
C GLN A 263 0.74 13.97 20.27
N ALA A 264 0.89 13.61 19.00
CA ALA A 264 1.29 12.29 18.58
C ALA A 264 2.66 12.30 17.92
N SER A 265 3.45 11.28 18.22
CA SER A 265 4.77 11.02 17.64
C SER A 265 4.95 9.52 17.58
N ILE A 266 5.07 8.98 16.37
CA ILE A 266 5.11 7.54 16.11
C ILE A 266 6.48 7.21 15.53
N ASN A 267 7.25 6.38 16.23
CA ASN A 267 8.52 5.87 15.74
C ASN A 267 8.27 4.58 14.95
N LEU A 268 8.81 4.51 13.74
CA LEU A 268 8.60 3.40 12.85
C LEU A 268 9.89 2.74 12.41
N HIS A 269 9.85 1.42 12.27
CA HIS A 269 10.98 0.61 11.82
C HIS A 269 10.47 -0.48 10.86
N GLN A 270 11.15 -0.63 9.71
CA GLN A 270 10.93 -1.75 8.78
C GLN A 270 11.63 -3.01 9.29
N LEU A 271 10.88 -4.09 9.48
CA LEU A 271 11.43 -5.33 10.03
C LEU A 271 12.55 -5.92 9.14
N ILE A 272 12.37 -5.83 7.82
CA ILE A 272 13.30 -6.36 6.82
C ILE A 272 14.00 -5.21 6.10
N ARG A 273 15.33 -5.15 6.23
CA ARG A 273 16.13 -4.02 5.71
C ARG A 273 16.41 -4.04 4.22
N LYS A 274 16.75 -5.21 3.67
CA LYS A 274 17.11 -5.36 2.26
C LYS A 274 15.86 -5.71 1.47
N SER A 275 14.90 -4.79 1.43
CA SER A 275 13.51 -5.01 1.03
C SER A 275 13.16 -4.36 -0.32
N GLU A 276 14.11 -4.12 -1.22
CA GLU A 276 13.74 -3.61 -2.55
C GLU A 276 13.23 -4.75 -3.44
N ILE A 277 12.03 -4.59 -4.00
CA ILE A 277 11.57 -5.41 -5.12
C ILE A 277 11.87 -4.69 -6.43
N THR A 278 12.30 -5.44 -7.45
CA THR A 278 12.61 -4.94 -8.79
C THR A 278 11.60 -5.45 -9.80
N PRO A 279 11.58 -4.91 -11.03
CA PRO A 279 10.75 -5.45 -12.09
C PRO A 279 11.03 -6.93 -12.34
N LEU A 280 9.98 -7.67 -12.69
CA LEU A 280 10.09 -9.03 -13.19
C LEU A 280 11.06 -9.06 -14.39
N PRO A 281 11.93 -10.08 -14.53
CA PRO A 281 12.83 -10.21 -15.67
C PRO A 281 12.09 -10.02 -17.01
N ASP A 282 12.72 -9.31 -17.93
CA ASP A 282 12.20 -9.00 -19.27
C ASP A 282 10.92 -8.13 -19.31
N THR A 283 10.50 -7.56 -18.18
CA THR A 283 9.37 -6.61 -18.10
C THR A 283 9.81 -5.21 -17.71
N ARG A 284 8.92 -4.22 -17.88
CA ARG A 284 9.10 -2.88 -17.31
C ARG A 284 8.58 -2.87 -15.87
N GLY A 285 8.98 -1.87 -15.09
CA GLY A 285 8.46 -1.68 -13.73
C GLY A 285 9.16 -0.55 -13.01
N TYR A 286 8.97 -0.51 -11.70
CA TYR A 286 9.68 0.40 -10.80
C TYR A 286 10.30 -0.38 -9.65
N ASN A 287 11.33 0.22 -9.06
CA ASN A 287 11.97 -0.29 -7.86
C ASN A 287 11.32 0.38 -6.65
N ILE A 288 10.94 -0.42 -5.66
CA ILE A 288 10.14 0.04 -4.52
C ILE A 288 10.41 -0.88 -3.32
N THR A 289 10.26 -0.36 -2.11
CA THR A 289 10.17 -1.18 -0.90
C THR A 289 8.72 -1.24 -0.45
N GLU A 290 8.26 -2.44 -0.12
CA GLU A 290 6.92 -2.72 0.37
C GLU A 290 7.13 -3.54 1.64
N ALA A 291 7.05 -2.94 2.82
CA ALA A 291 7.63 -3.56 4.01
C ALA A 291 6.66 -3.59 5.19
N TYR A 292 6.61 -4.73 5.87
CA TYR A 292 6.05 -4.82 7.20
C TYR A 292 6.86 -3.93 8.14
N GLY A 293 6.14 -3.13 8.91
CA GLY A 293 6.71 -2.25 9.89
C GLY A 293 6.06 -2.43 11.26
N GLN A 294 6.81 -2.09 12.30
CA GLN A 294 6.33 -2.06 13.67
C GLN A 294 7.08 -1.03 14.49
N GLY A 295 6.51 -0.66 15.64
CA GLY A 295 7.16 0.24 16.58
C GLY A 295 6.24 0.72 17.69
N ASP A 296 6.58 1.88 18.22
CA ASP A 296 5.93 2.51 19.36
C ASP A 296 5.81 4.01 19.16
N GLY A 297 5.02 4.65 20.00
CA GLY A 297 4.85 6.08 19.97
C GLY A 297 3.88 6.58 21.01
N ILE A 298 3.45 7.81 20.79
CA ILE A 298 2.49 8.52 21.62
C ILE A 298 1.31 8.93 20.74
N TRP A 299 0.09 8.77 21.26
CA TRP A 299 -1.14 9.31 20.69
C TRP A 299 -1.95 9.99 21.79
N GLU A 300 -2.23 11.29 21.65
CA GLU A 300 -2.96 12.08 22.66
C GLU A 300 -2.36 11.95 24.07
N GLY A 301 -1.02 11.94 24.14
CA GLY A 301 -0.25 11.79 25.38
C GLY A 301 -0.23 10.38 25.98
N GLN A 302 -0.81 9.38 25.31
CA GLN A 302 -0.79 7.97 25.73
C GLN A 302 0.19 7.15 24.89
N ASN A 303 0.89 6.22 25.53
CA ASN A 303 1.75 5.29 24.81
C ASN A 303 0.90 4.34 23.96
N VAL A 304 1.33 4.14 22.71
CA VAL A 304 0.75 3.18 21.77
C VAL A 304 1.88 2.37 21.15
N THR A 305 1.65 1.08 20.95
CA THR A 305 2.39 0.31 19.94
C THR A 305 1.64 0.32 18.62
N TRP A 306 2.34 0.03 17.54
CA TRP A 306 1.73 -0.11 16.22
C TRP A 306 2.43 -1.20 15.40
N TRP A 307 1.70 -1.69 14.41
CA TRP A 307 2.20 -2.55 13.33
C TRP A 307 1.48 -2.18 12.05
N GLY A 308 2.07 -2.50 10.90
CA GLY A 308 1.49 -2.07 9.64
C GLY A 308 2.39 -2.28 8.45
N HIS A 309 2.28 -1.36 7.50
CA HIS A 309 3.00 -1.39 6.24
C HIS A 309 3.64 -0.03 5.94
N ILE A 310 4.82 -0.08 5.36
CA ILE A 310 5.62 1.06 4.91
C ILE A 310 5.97 0.84 3.43
N GLU A 311 5.46 1.70 2.57
CA GLU A 311 5.82 1.76 1.15
C GLU A 311 6.89 2.83 0.97
N GLN A 312 7.93 2.58 0.15
CA GLN A 312 8.85 3.64 -0.27
C GLN A 312 9.24 3.51 -1.73
N LEU A 313 9.08 4.61 -2.45
CA LEU A 313 9.60 4.75 -3.80
C LEU A 313 10.66 5.86 -3.79
N SER A 314 11.90 5.49 -4.13
CA SER A 314 13.07 6.37 -3.97
C SER A 314 13.59 6.92 -5.30
N TYR A 315 13.86 8.22 -5.33
CA TYR A 315 14.50 8.93 -6.45
C TYR A 315 15.61 9.90 -5.99
N TRP A 316 16.22 9.66 -4.82
CA TRP A 316 17.23 10.51 -4.19
C TRP A 316 18.51 9.77 -3.80
#